data_AF-A0A2V1MZY0-F1
#
_entry.id   AF-A0A2V1MZY0-F1
#
_cell.length_a   1.000
_cell.length_b   1.000
_cell.length_c   1.000
_cell.angle_alpha   90.00
_cell.angle_beta   90.00
_cell.angle_gamma   90.00
#
_symmetry.space_group_name_H-M   'P 1'
#
loop_
_entity.id
_entity.type
_entity.pdbx_description
1 polymer ?
#
loop_
_entity_poly.entity_id
_entity_poly.type
_entity_poly.pdbx_seq_one_letter_code
_entity_poly.pdbx_strand_id
1 'polypeptide(L)'
;MNVQRFIDRRKELGLSQSELARGICTQTTISKFENQSQMMSTKILSRLCNRLGLTLNDLFSDQLPDEQQLKASLNQAEFDLITSEYDQALVKLDQLDLTHHQTGNLQMDYLFIKGFALALSRTNLTDAIFCFDQILNGLDETHQTIYSQLAYVGLGVAYEQTGNIQQADFYFGKMPERLMKVQGDSPDKTWKMITMLFYTGEFYAGQADYETSNALLNTVLTICSNQHMTFYVARAQYQLALNLVHTGAHRDTIEPVLAEAAVFARFNQNAKLLKKIAALTQQLDL
;
A
#
# COMPACT_ATOMS: atom_id res chain seq x y z
N MET A 1 -4.75 2.33 26.04
CA MET A 1 -3.81 1.78 27.04
C MET A 1 -4.44 0.52 27.61
N ASN A 2 -3.83 -0.62 27.34
CA ASN A 2 -4.33 -1.94 27.71
C ASN A 2 -4.03 -2.28 29.17
N VAL A 3 -4.87 -1.80 30.09
CA VAL A 3 -4.76 -2.15 31.52
C VAL A 3 -4.98 -3.65 31.75
N GLN A 4 -5.77 -4.31 30.90
CA GLN A 4 -6.03 -5.75 31.01
C GLN A 4 -4.77 -6.59 30.78
N ARG A 5 -3.97 -6.27 29.75
CA ARG A 5 -2.67 -6.91 29.48
C ARG A 5 -1.69 -6.74 30.64
N PHE A 6 -1.71 -5.59 31.32
CA PHE A 6 -0.92 -5.38 32.53
C PHE A 6 -1.35 -6.34 33.66
N ILE A 7 -2.66 -6.50 33.87
CA ILE A 7 -3.24 -7.38 34.88
C ILE A 7 -2.93 -8.86 34.58
N ASP A 8 -3.13 -9.28 33.33
CA ASP A 8 -2.94 -10.67 32.91
C ASP A 8 -1.48 -11.08 33.07
N ARG A 9 -0.55 -10.23 32.63
CA ARG A 9 0.88 -10.50 32.81
C ARG A 9 1.31 -10.63 34.27
N ARG A 10 0.75 -9.79 35.17
CA ARG A 10 0.98 -9.91 36.61
C ARG A 10 0.50 -11.27 37.14
N LYS A 11 -0.70 -11.70 36.72
CA LYS A 11 -1.28 -12.98 37.13
C LYS A 11 -0.49 -14.17 36.59
N GLU A 12 -0.03 -14.13 35.33
CA GLU A 12 0.85 -15.15 34.74
C GLU A 12 2.15 -15.34 35.53
N LEU A 13 2.73 -14.24 36.03
CA LEU A 13 3.91 -14.26 36.88
C LEU A 13 3.62 -14.64 38.33
N GLY A 14 2.35 -14.89 38.69
CA GLY A 14 1.94 -15.25 40.04
C GLY A 14 2.12 -14.13 41.07
N LEU A 15 2.31 -12.89 40.63
CA LEU A 15 2.62 -11.77 41.53
C LEU A 15 1.34 -11.19 42.14
N SER A 16 1.32 -11.02 43.45
CA SER A 16 0.32 -10.19 44.12
C SER A 16 0.53 -8.70 43.82
N GLN A 17 -0.50 -7.87 44.00
CA GLN A 17 -0.37 -6.42 43.82
C GLN A 17 0.66 -5.79 44.76
N SER A 18 0.81 -6.33 45.97
CA SER A 18 1.79 -5.86 46.95
C SER A 18 3.22 -6.24 46.56
N GLU A 19 3.43 -7.43 45.98
CA GLU A 19 4.72 -7.85 45.43
C GLU A 19 5.13 -7.02 44.22
N LEU A 20 4.19 -6.79 43.29
CA LEU A 20 4.45 -5.93 42.14
C LEU A 20 4.79 -4.50 42.58
N ALA A 21 4.09 -3.95 43.58
CA ALA A 21 4.31 -2.59 44.08
C ALA A 21 5.66 -2.41 44.82
N ARG A 22 6.25 -3.48 45.39
CA ARG A 22 7.38 -3.41 46.32
C ARG A 22 8.57 -2.60 45.81
N GLY A 23 8.92 -1.50 46.48
CA GLY A 23 10.05 -0.64 46.10
C GLY A 23 9.81 0.22 44.84
N ILE A 24 8.56 0.29 44.35
CA ILE A 24 8.17 1.14 43.22
C ILE A 24 7.04 2.10 43.62
N CYS A 25 5.95 1.58 44.19
CA CYS A 25 4.80 2.36 44.64
C CYS A 25 4.04 1.63 45.76
N THR A 26 2.81 2.06 46.07
CA THR A 26 1.96 1.39 47.08
C THR A 26 1.02 0.39 46.42
N GLN A 27 0.61 -0.67 47.15
CA GLN A 27 -0.40 -1.60 46.67
C GLN A 27 -1.70 -0.88 46.27
N THR A 28 -2.09 0.15 47.02
CA THR A 28 -3.26 0.99 46.73
C THR A 28 -3.15 1.66 45.37
N THR A 29 -1.94 2.09 44.96
CA THR A 29 -1.69 2.67 43.63
C THR A 29 -1.92 1.63 42.52
N ILE A 30 -1.46 0.40 42.70
CA ILE A 30 -1.73 -0.70 41.75
C ILE A 30 -3.21 -1.03 41.69
N SER A 31 -3.86 -1.16 42.85
CA SER A 31 -5.30 -1.47 42.91
C SER A 31 -6.16 -0.39 42.23
N LYS A 32 -5.82 0.89 42.41
CA LYS A 32 -6.52 2.00 41.72
C LYS A 32 -6.27 2.01 40.21
N PHE A 33 -5.06 1.63 39.78
CA PHE A 33 -4.75 1.49 38.37
C PHE A 33 -5.50 0.32 37.72
N GLU A 34 -5.51 -0.85 38.37
CA GLU A 34 -6.16 -2.06 37.87
C GLU A 34 -7.70 -1.97 37.90
N ASN A 35 -8.29 -1.33 38.93
CA ASN A 35 -9.74 -1.37 39.17
C ASN A 35 -10.48 -0.05 38.88
N GLN A 36 -9.81 1.10 38.98
CA GLN A 36 -10.45 2.42 38.90
C GLN A 36 -9.97 3.23 37.69
N SER A 37 -9.15 2.63 36.80
CA SER A 37 -8.54 3.29 35.64
C SER A 37 -7.81 4.60 35.98
N GLN A 38 -7.35 4.75 37.23
CA GLN A 38 -6.65 5.97 37.65
C GLN A 38 -5.24 5.96 37.08
N MET A 39 -4.94 6.91 36.20
CA MET A 39 -3.62 7.08 35.61
C MET A 39 -2.55 7.32 36.69
N MET A 40 -1.49 6.52 36.63
CA MET A 40 -0.28 6.72 37.41
C MET A 40 0.76 7.49 36.60
N SER A 41 1.79 8.03 37.26
CA SER A 41 2.87 8.69 36.54
C SER A 41 3.62 7.71 35.63
N THR A 42 4.03 8.19 34.45
CA THR A 42 4.77 7.41 33.45
C THR A 42 6.05 6.78 34.02
N LYS A 43 6.71 7.46 34.97
CA LYS A 43 7.88 6.96 35.70
C LYS A 43 7.57 5.72 36.54
N ILE A 44 6.42 5.69 37.21
CA ILE A 44 5.97 4.53 38.00
C ILE A 44 5.55 3.40 37.05
N LEU A 45 4.76 3.72 36.02
CA LEU A 45 4.29 2.75 35.04
C LEU A 45 5.46 2.03 34.34
N SER A 46 6.47 2.76 33.88
CA SER A 46 7.66 2.18 33.23
C SER A 46 8.41 1.20 34.13
N ARG A 47 8.57 1.53 35.42
CA ARG A 47 9.25 0.63 36.38
C ARG A 47 8.45 -0.64 36.64
N LEU A 48 7.13 -0.53 36.70
CA LEU A 48 6.25 -1.69 36.85
C LEU A 48 6.26 -2.56 35.58
N CYS A 49 6.23 -1.96 34.39
CA CYS A 49 6.37 -2.68 33.12
C CYS A 49 7.67 -3.48 33.09
N ASN A 50 8.81 -2.86 33.41
CA ASN A 50 10.10 -3.55 33.48
C ASN A 50 10.07 -4.75 34.42
N ARG A 51 9.39 -4.66 35.57
CA ARG A 51 9.24 -5.79 36.50
C ARG A 51 8.38 -6.92 35.95
N LEU A 52 7.38 -6.59 35.12
CA LEU A 52 6.53 -7.57 34.43
C LEU A 52 7.16 -8.13 33.14
N GLY A 53 8.36 -7.64 32.76
CA GLY A 53 8.97 -7.96 31.47
C GLY A 53 8.24 -7.34 30.28
N LEU A 54 7.52 -6.24 30.49
CA LEU A 54 6.81 -5.48 29.48
C LEU A 54 7.56 -4.17 29.19
N THR A 55 7.38 -3.66 27.98
CA THR A 55 7.70 -2.28 27.62
C THR A 55 6.45 -1.42 27.77
N LEU A 56 6.63 -0.09 27.82
CA LEU A 56 5.47 0.81 27.75
C LEU A 56 4.71 0.61 26.44
N ASN A 57 5.40 0.34 25.33
CA ASN A 57 4.78 0.06 24.05
C ASN A 57 3.84 -1.16 24.12
N ASP A 58 4.13 -2.18 24.93
CA ASP A 58 3.22 -3.32 25.13
C ASP A 58 1.89 -2.93 25.76
N LEU A 59 1.85 -1.85 26.56
CA LEU A 59 0.63 -1.33 27.17
C LEU A 59 -0.11 -0.30 26.30
N PHE A 60 0.58 0.32 25.35
CA PHE A 60 0.00 1.30 24.43
C PHE A 60 -0.24 0.74 23.03
N SER A 61 0.21 -0.48 22.74
CA SER A 61 -0.11 -1.24 21.53
C SER A 61 -1.50 -1.86 21.67
N ASP A 62 -2.52 -1.00 21.67
CA ASP A 62 -3.89 -1.40 21.34
C ASP A 62 -4.04 -1.50 19.81
N GLN A 63 -3.16 -2.22 19.12
CA GLN A 63 -3.60 -2.83 17.88
C GLN A 63 -4.15 -4.19 18.29
N LEU A 64 -5.46 -4.35 18.18
CA LEU A 64 -6.09 -5.65 18.37
C LEU A 64 -5.35 -6.66 17.48
N PRO A 65 -5.10 -7.91 17.93
CA PRO A 65 -4.48 -8.94 17.10
C PRO A 65 -5.13 -9.05 15.70
N ASP A 66 -6.44 -8.79 15.66
CA ASP A 66 -7.27 -8.73 14.46
C ASP A 66 -6.90 -7.57 13.51
N GLU A 67 -6.60 -6.36 14.02
CA GLU A 67 -6.20 -5.22 13.19
C GLU A 67 -4.80 -5.41 12.59
N GLN A 68 -3.87 -6.03 13.33
CA GLN A 68 -2.54 -6.37 12.80
C GLN A 68 -2.64 -7.42 11.70
N GLN A 69 -3.49 -8.43 11.89
CA GLN A 69 -3.75 -9.46 10.90
C GLN A 69 -4.43 -8.88 9.66
N LEU A 70 -5.39 -7.97 9.84
CA LEU A 70 -6.04 -7.23 8.76
C LEU A 70 -5.02 -6.42 7.97
N LYS A 71 -4.16 -5.65 8.63
CA LYS A 71 -3.12 -4.86 7.99
C LYS A 71 -2.11 -5.73 7.24
N ALA A 72 -1.69 -6.85 7.81
CA ALA A 72 -0.81 -7.80 7.13
C ALA A 72 -1.47 -8.37 5.86
N SER A 73 -2.77 -8.67 5.93
CA SER A 73 -3.54 -9.17 4.79
C SER A 73 -3.72 -8.11 3.70
N LEU A 74 -3.97 -6.85 4.07
CA LEU A 74 -4.01 -5.71 3.14
C LEU A 74 -2.65 -5.48 2.46
N ASN A 75 -1.55 -5.50 3.21
CA ASN A 75 -0.20 -5.38 2.64
C ASN A 75 0.08 -6.50 1.63
N GLN A 76 -0.38 -7.73 1.91
CA GLN A 76 -0.23 -8.82 0.96
C GLN A 76 -1.12 -8.64 -0.28
N ALA A 77 -2.35 -8.16 -0.13
CA ALA A 77 -3.22 -7.86 -1.26
C ALA A 77 -2.66 -6.71 -2.13
N GLU A 78 -2.05 -5.69 -1.52
CA GLU A 78 -1.34 -4.63 -2.23
C GLU A 78 -0.13 -5.18 -2.99
N PHE A 79 0.63 -6.10 -2.38
CA PHE A 79 1.73 -6.79 -3.05
C PHE A 79 1.26 -7.59 -4.28
N ASP A 80 0.15 -8.32 -4.15
CA ASP A 80 -0.46 -9.07 -5.24
C ASP A 80 -0.93 -8.12 -6.36
N LEU A 81 -1.48 -6.96 -6.02
CA LEU A 81 -1.82 -5.90 -6.98
C LEU A 81 -0.58 -5.44 -7.78
N ILE A 82 0.53 -5.17 -7.09
CA ILE A 82 1.76 -4.67 -7.70
C ILE A 82 2.39 -5.71 -8.63
N THR A 83 2.31 -6.98 -8.24
CA THR A 83 2.84 -8.12 -9.03
C THR A 83 1.90 -8.58 -10.15
N SER A 84 0.75 -7.89 -10.35
CA SER A 84 -0.27 -8.20 -11.35
C SER A 84 -1.04 -9.51 -11.09
N GLU A 85 -1.11 -9.90 -9.83
CA GLU A 85 -1.89 -11.03 -9.30
C GLU A 85 -3.28 -10.58 -8.82
N TYR A 86 -4.01 -9.87 -9.68
CA TYR A 86 -5.28 -9.20 -9.33
C TYR A 86 -6.33 -10.16 -8.75
N ASP A 87 -6.52 -11.33 -9.36
CA ASP A 87 -7.50 -12.31 -8.88
C ASP A 87 -7.15 -12.82 -7.47
N GLN A 88 -5.85 -12.98 -7.18
CA GLN A 88 -5.39 -13.39 -5.86
C GLN A 88 -5.62 -12.28 -4.83
N ALA A 89 -5.36 -11.03 -5.22
CA ALA A 89 -5.67 -9.87 -4.37
C ALA A 89 -7.18 -9.83 -4.03
N LEU A 90 -8.06 -10.00 -5.02
CA LEU A 90 -9.52 -10.01 -4.80
C LEU A 90 -9.96 -11.14 -3.87
N VAL A 91 -9.47 -12.37 -4.09
CA VAL A 91 -9.79 -13.51 -3.20
C VAL A 91 -9.38 -13.24 -1.75
N LYS A 92 -8.23 -12.60 -1.52
CA LYS A 92 -7.80 -12.22 -0.17
C LYS A 92 -8.69 -11.14 0.44
N LEU A 93 -9.03 -10.12 -0.35
CA LEU A 93 -9.85 -9.00 0.11
C LEU A 93 -11.28 -9.43 0.46
N ASP A 94 -11.86 -10.40 -0.26
CA ASP A 94 -13.21 -10.90 0.02
C ASP A 94 -13.30 -11.74 1.31
N GLN A 95 -12.15 -12.18 1.85
CA GLN A 95 -12.07 -12.89 3.13
C GLN A 95 -11.93 -11.94 4.34
N LEU A 96 -11.73 -10.64 4.10
CA LEU A 96 -11.54 -9.67 5.16
C LEU A 96 -12.88 -9.22 5.73
N ASP A 97 -12.98 -9.29 7.05
CA ASP A 97 -14.07 -8.64 7.79
C ASP A 97 -13.64 -7.24 8.19
N LEU A 98 -14.38 -6.23 7.71
CA LEU A 98 -14.17 -4.82 8.04
C LEU A 98 -15.23 -4.27 8.99
N THR A 99 -16.22 -5.08 9.37
CA THR A 99 -17.41 -4.61 10.11
C THR A 99 -17.09 -4.01 11.49
N HIS A 100 -15.95 -4.38 12.06
CA HIS A 100 -15.51 -3.94 13.40
C HIS A 100 -14.30 -3.00 13.40
N HIS A 101 -13.75 -2.64 12.24
CA HIS A 101 -12.53 -1.83 12.14
C HIS A 101 -12.83 -0.42 11.61
N GLN A 102 -12.77 0.58 12.50
CA GLN A 102 -13.23 1.95 12.23
C GLN A 102 -12.10 2.97 11.91
N THR A 103 -10.88 2.53 11.64
CA THR A 103 -9.84 3.47 11.21
C THR A 103 -10.03 3.79 9.73
N GLY A 104 -10.37 5.05 9.43
CA GLY A 104 -10.63 5.50 8.05
C GLY A 104 -9.51 5.17 7.07
N ASN A 105 -8.25 5.10 7.54
CA ASN A 105 -7.12 4.70 6.71
C ASN A 105 -7.16 3.23 6.27
N LEU A 106 -7.52 2.28 7.15
CA LEU A 106 -7.60 0.86 6.76
C LEU A 106 -8.73 0.61 5.77
N GLN A 107 -9.85 1.31 5.94
CA GLN A 107 -10.96 1.24 5.00
C GLN A 107 -10.56 1.83 3.64
N MET A 108 -9.85 2.96 3.61
CA MET A 108 -9.32 3.51 2.35
C MET A 108 -8.25 2.60 1.73
N ASP A 109 -7.39 1.97 2.53
CA ASP A 109 -6.43 0.95 2.07
C ASP A 109 -7.17 -0.18 1.35
N TYR A 110 -8.17 -0.77 2.00
CA TYR A 110 -9.02 -1.80 1.40
C TYR A 110 -9.65 -1.34 0.09
N LEU A 111 -10.30 -0.18 0.09
CA LEU A 111 -11.06 0.32 -1.05
C LEU A 111 -10.16 0.62 -2.25
N PHE A 112 -8.98 1.21 -2.05
CA PHE A 112 -8.10 1.47 -3.19
C PHE A 112 -7.55 0.15 -3.78
N ILE A 113 -7.10 -0.80 -2.94
CA ILE A 113 -6.56 -2.07 -3.44
C ILE A 113 -7.65 -2.82 -4.21
N LYS A 114 -8.87 -2.91 -3.63
CA LYS A 114 -10.02 -3.54 -4.28
C LYS A 114 -10.39 -2.86 -5.59
N GLY A 115 -10.48 -1.53 -5.59
CA GLY A 115 -10.83 -0.73 -6.77
C GLY A 115 -9.84 -0.97 -7.93
N PHE A 116 -8.53 -0.90 -7.66
CA PHE A 116 -7.52 -1.17 -8.68
C PHE A 116 -7.54 -2.62 -9.15
N ALA A 117 -7.67 -3.60 -8.24
CA ALA A 117 -7.72 -5.00 -8.61
C ALA A 117 -8.95 -5.33 -9.49
N LEU A 118 -10.12 -4.77 -9.16
CA LEU A 118 -11.33 -4.90 -9.99
C LEU A 118 -11.16 -4.24 -11.36
N ALA A 119 -10.59 -3.03 -11.42
CA ALA A 119 -10.36 -2.31 -12.66
C ALA A 119 -9.40 -3.05 -13.59
N LEU A 120 -8.23 -3.45 -13.07
CA LEU A 120 -7.15 -4.06 -13.84
C LEU A 120 -7.43 -5.51 -14.24
N SER A 121 -8.20 -6.25 -13.45
CA SER A 121 -8.70 -7.59 -13.84
C SER A 121 -9.86 -7.53 -14.83
N ARG A 122 -10.49 -6.36 -15.01
CA ARG A 122 -11.72 -6.15 -15.80
C ARG A 122 -12.90 -6.99 -15.31
N THR A 123 -12.91 -7.41 -14.04
CA THR A 123 -13.93 -8.30 -13.48
C THR A 123 -15.25 -7.57 -13.26
N ASN A 124 -15.21 -6.41 -12.59
CA ASN A 124 -16.38 -5.56 -12.38
C ASN A 124 -15.97 -4.07 -12.29
N LEU A 125 -16.09 -3.37 -13.42
CA LEU A 125 -15.66 -1.97 -13.55
C LEU A 125 -16.58 -1.01 -12.80
N THR A 126 -17.86 -1.36 -12.63
CA THR A 126 -18.81 -0.55 -11.85
C THR A 126 -18.46 -0.58 -10.36
N ASP A 127 -18.15 -1.76 -9.82
CA ASP A 127 -17.72 -1.89 -8.43
C ASP A 127 -16.35 -1.22 -8.21
N ALA A 128 -15.45 -1.26 -9.19
CA ALA A 128 -14.18 -0.54 -9.13
C ALA A 128 -14.41 0.98 -8.96
N ILE A 129 -15.25 1.57 -9.79
CA ILE A 129 -15.64 2.99 -9.71
C ILE A 129 -16.28 3.29 -8.35
N PHE A 130 -17.17 2.42 -7.89
CA PHE A 130 -17.82 2.59 -6.59
C PHE A 130 -16.83 2.58 -5.42
N CYS A 131 -15.78 1.75 -5.46
CA CYS A 131 -14.72 1.80 -4.46
C CYS A 131 -14.03 3.17 -4.40
N PHE A 132 -13.71 3.76 -5.55
CA PHE A 132 -13.06 5.07 -5.61
C PHE A 132 -14.00 6.21 -5.21
N ASP A 133 -15.29 6.12 -5.57
CA ASP A 133 -16.30 7.09 -5.16
C ASP A 133 -16.52 7.12 -3.64
N GLN A 134 -16.46 5.96 -2.97
CA GLN A 134 -16.52 5.92 -1.50
C GLN A 134 -15.35 6.65 -0.85
N ILE A 135 -14.16 6.58 -1.45
CA ILE A 135 -13.00 7.32 -0.97
C ILE A 135 -13.25 8.83 -1.16
N LEU A 136 -13.59 9.24 -2.38
CA LEU A 136 -13.70 10.66 -2.75
C LEU A 136 -14.90 11.38 -2.12
N ASN A 137 -16.01 10.69 -1.89
CA ASN A 137 -17.27 11.30 -1.46
C ASN A 137 -17.74 10.82 -0.08
N GLY A 138 -16.89 10.09 0.67
CA GLY A 138 -17.25 9.61 2.00
C GLY A 138 -16.10 9.61 3.00
N LEU A 139 -14.93 9.07 2.62
CA LEU A 139 -13.81 8.91 3.57
C LEU A 139 -12.79 10.06 3.53
N ASP A 140 -12.64 10.72 2.39
CA ASP A 140 -11.72 11.85 2.20
C ASP A 140 -12.35 12.94 1.33
N GLU A 141 -13.53 13.45 1.71
CA GLU A 141 -14.30 14.45 0.94
C GLU A 141 -13.53 15.74 0.58
N THR A 142 -12.52 16.09 1.37
CA THR A 142 -11.67 17.27 1.11
C THR A 142 -10.57 17.02 0.06
N HIS A 143 -10.41 15.77 -0.36
CA HIS A 143 -9.41 15.28 -1.32
C HIS A 143 -7.97 15.67 -0.97
N GLN A 144 -7.64 15.63 0.32
CA GLN A 144 -6.33 16.07 0.82
C GLN A 144 -5.35 14.92 1.04
N THR A 145 -5.85 13.69 1.23
CA THR A 145 -4.97 12.55 1.48
C THR A 145 -4.45 11.95 0.18
N ILE A 146 -3.45 11.06 0.31
CA ILE A 146 -2.93 10.26 -0.81
C ILE A 146 -4.00 9.33 -1.40
N TYR A 147 -5.01 8.93 -0.60
CA TYR A 147 -6.07 8.03 -1.04
C TYR A 147 -6.98 8.66 -2.08
N SER A 148 -7.34 9.94 -1.94
CA SER A 148 -8.07 10.64 -2.99
C SER A 148 -7.28 10.78 -4.27
N GLN A 149 -5.96 10.99 -4.17
CA GLN A 149 -5.11 11.08 -5.37
C GLN A 149 -5.03 9.73 -6.08
N LEU A 150 -4.90 8.63 -5.32
CA LEU A 150 -5.00 7.26 -5.84
C LEU A 150 -6.37 6.97 -6.45
N ALA A 151 -7.45 7.43 -5.82
CA ALA A 151 -8.81 7.22 -6.31
C ALA A 151 -9.02 7.91 -7.67
N TYR A 152 -8.48 9.11 -7.87
CA TYR A 152 -8.50 9.76 -9.18
C TYR A 152 -7.76 8.94 -10.25
N VAL A 153 -6.56 8.46 -9.95
CA VAL A 153 -5.81 7.57 -10.88
C VAL A 153 -6.58 6.29 -11.14
N GLY A 154 -7.17 5.69 -10.10
CA GLY A 154 -7.98 4.49 -10.20
C GLY A 154 -9.22 4.65 -11.06
N LEU A 155 -9.92 5.80 -10.96
CA LEU A 155 -11.00 6.16 -11.87
C LEU A 155 -10.48 6.29 -13.30
N GLY A 156 -9.32 6.91 -13.51
CA GLY A 156 -8.65 6.97 -14.81
C GLY A 156 -8.46 5.58 -15.42
N VAL A 157 -7.90 4.63 -14.65
CA VAL A 157 -7.74 3.23 -15.05
C VAL A 157 -9.10 2.60 -15.37
N ALA A 158 -10.11 2.73 -14.49
CA ALA A 158 -11.43 2.13 -14.73
C ALA A 158 -12.10 2.68 -16.00
N TYR A 159 -12.02 4.00 -16.24
CA TYR A 159 -12.56 4.61 -17.45
C TYR A 159 -11.79 4.19 -18.71
N GLU A 160 -10.46 4.06 -18.63
CA GLU A 160 -9.67 3.51 -19.73
C GLU A 160 -10.11 2.08 -20.07
N GLN A 161 -10.28 1.22 -19.06
CA GLN A 161 -10.71 -0.17 -19.28
C GLN A 161 -12.14 -0.30 -19.83
N THR A 162 -12.99 0.72 -19.64
CA THR A 162 -14.33 0.80 -20.28
C THR A 162 -14.29 1.40 -21.69
N GLY A 163 -13.13 1.84 -22.19
CA GLY A 163 -12.98 2.53 -23.48
C GLY A 163 -13.36 4.01 -23.45
N ASN A 164 -13.64 4.57 -22.27
CA ASN A 164 -14.03 5.96 -22.07
C ASN A 164 -12.77 6.85 -21.93
N ILE A 165 -12.02 6.98 -23.02
CA ILE A 165 -10.69 7.62 -23.02
C ILE A 165 -10.73 9.10 -22.61
N GLN A 166 -11.77 9.85 -22.97
CA GLN A 166 -11.89 11.26 -22.56
C GLN A 166 -12.00 11.42 -21.04
N GLN A 167 -12.78 10.55 -20.40
CA GLN A 167 -12.90 10.53 -18.94
C GLN A 167 -11.60 10.06 -18.31
N ALA A 168 -10.95 9.05 -18.88
CA ALA A 168 -9.64 8.59 -18.41
C ALA A 168 -8.62 9.74 -18.43
N ASP A 169 -8.50 10.45 -19.56
CA ASP A 169 -7.61 11.61 -19.73
C ASP A 169 -7.92 12.72 -18.72
N PHE A 170 -9.20 13.03 -18.49
CA PHE A 170 -9.61 14.00 -17.48
C PHE A 170 -9.12 13.64 -16.07
N TYR A 171 -9.17 12.36 -15.70
CA TYR A 171 -8.72 11.91 -14.38
C TYR A 171 -7.20 11.84 -14.27
N PHE A 172 -6.51 11.30 -15.29
CA PHE A 172 -5.05 11.26 -15.32
C PHE A 172 -4.41 12.66 -15.41
N GLY A 173 -5.03 13.58 -16.15
CA GLY A 173 -4.55 14.96 -16.31
C GLY A 173 -4.56 15.79 -15.01
N LYS A 174 -5.28 15.36 -13.98
CA LYS A 174 -5.24 15.99 -12.64
C LYS A 174 -3.96 15.65 -11.86
N MET A 175 -3.27 14.58 -12.25
CA MET A 175 -2.20 13.98 -11.46
C MET A 175 -1.03 14.92 -11.11
N PRO A 176 -0.54 15.82 -11.99
CA PRO A 176 0.56 16.72 -11.66
C PRO A 176 0.27 17.63 -10.45
N GLU A 177 -0.92 18.24 -10.40
CA GLU A 177 -1.36 19.06 -9.26
C GLU A 177 -1.49 18.21 -7.99
N ARG A 178 -1.92 16.95 -8.14
CA ARG A 178 -2.17 16.05 -7.02
C ARG A 178 -0.89 15.48 -6.40
N LEU A 179 0.12 15.17 -7.20
CA LEU A 179 1.44 14.76 -6.70
C LEU A 179 2.07 15.83 -5.80
N MET A 180 1.92 17.11 -6.15
CA MET A 180 2.45 18.22 -5.31
C MET A 180 1.82 18.27 -3.92
N LYS A 181 0.62 17.69 -3.73
CA LYS A 181 -0.08 17.65 -2.45
C LYS A 181 0.36 16.47 -1.57
N VAL A 182 1.05 15.47 -2.15
CA VAL A 182 1.56 14.33 -1.40
C VAL A 182 2.84 14.74 -0.66
N GLN A 183 2.70 15.03 0.64
CA GLN A 183 3.84 15.39 1.49
C GLN A 183 4.27 14.24 2.41
N GLY A 184 5.60 14.11 2.57
CA GLY A 184 6.25 13.29 3.58
C GLY A 184 6.83 11.97 3.08
N ASP A 185 8.01 11.61 3.59
CA ASP A 185 8.73 10.38 3.28
C ASP A 185 8.33 9.27 4.25
N SER A 186 7.36 8.45 3.85
CA SER A 186 7.18 7.12 4.45
C SER A 186 7.16 6.07 3.34
N PRO A 187 7.69 4.86 3.57
CA PRO A 187 7.64 3.78 2.58
C PRO A 187 6.22 3.57 2.06
N ASP A 188 5.22 3.50 2.94
CA ASP A 188 3.80 3.37 2.56
C ASP A 188 3.34 4.41 1.51
N LYS A 189 3.70 5.69 1.70
CA LYS A 189 3.38 6.75 0.73
C LYS A 189 4.19 6.63 -0.56
N THR A 190 5.43 6.17 -0.48
CA THR A 190 6.31 5.99 -1.65
C THR A 190 5.73 5.00 -2.65
N TRP A 191 5.23 3.84 -2.20
CA TRP A 191 4.65 2.84 -3.12
C TRP A 191 3.36 3.34 -3.76
N LYS A 192 2.51 4.01 -2.98
CA LYS A 192 1.29 4.65 -3.48
C LYS A 192 1.61 5.74 -4.52
N MET A 193 2.66 6.53 -4.32
CA MET A 193 3.16 7.50 -5.31
C MET A 193 3.67 6.84 -6.59
N ILE A 194 4.47 5.77 -6.47
CA ILE A 194 4.95 5.00 -7.62
C ILE A 194 3.77 4.41 -8.40
N THR A 195 2.76 3.89 -7.70
CA THR A 195 1.54 3.34 -8.30
C THR A 195 0.84 4.39 -9.16
N MET A 196 0.70 5.63 -8.64
CA MET A 196 0.15 6.74 -9.41
C MET A 196 0.99 7.08 -10.64
N LEU A 197 2.30 7.28 -10.48
CA LEU A 197 3.22 7.60 -11.59
C LEU A 197 3.20 6.52 -12.67
N PHE A 198 3.23 5.26 -12.26
CA PHE A 198 3.29 4.12 -13.17
C PHE A 198 2.03 4.01 -14.03
N TYR A 199 0.84 4.01 -13.42
CA TYR A 199 -0.41 3.89 -14.19
C TYR A 199 -0.70 5.12 -15.05
N THR A 200 -0.34 6.32 -14.58
CA THR A 200 -0.40 7.52 -15.45
C THR A 200 0.58 7.40 -16.63
N GLY A 201 1.78 6.85 -16.41
CA GLY A 201 2.74 6.58 -17.46
C GLY A 201 2.25 5.55 -18.50
N GLU A 202 1.61 4.46 -18.05
CA GLU A 202 0.97 3.48 -18.94
C GLU A 202 -0.15 4.12 -19.78
N PHE A 203 -1.01 4.94 -19.16
CA PHE A 203 -2.08 5.62 -19.87
C PHE A 203 -1.54 6.49 -21.01
N TYR A 204 -0.56 7.37 -20.74
CA TYR A 204 0.01 8.23 -21.77
C TYR A 204 0.75 7.45 -22.87
N ALA A 205 1.38 6.31 -22.53
CA ALA A 205 1.90 5.40 -23.56
C ALA A 205 0.78 4.86 -24.47
N GLY A 206 -0.36 4.49 -23.89
CA GLY A 206 -1.55 4.06 -24.63
C GLY A 206 -2.14 5.16 -25.54
N GLN A 207 -1.94 6.43 -25.18
CA GLN A 207 -2.30 7.58 -26.01
C GLN A 207 -1.20 8.01 -27.01
N ALA A 208 -0.13 7.22 -27.13
CA ALA A 208 1.07 7.52 -27.93
C ALA A 208 1.84 8.81 -27.50
N ASP A 209 1.57 9.33 -26.31
CA ASP A 209 2.40 10.36 -25.67
C ASP A 209 3.56 9.69 -24.92
N TYR A 210 4.52 9.20 -25.69
CA TYR A 210 5.68 8.49 -25.17
C TYR A 210 6.63 9.41 -24.41
N GLU A 211 6.64 10.72 -24.68
CA GLU A 211 7.48 11.67 -23.96
C GLU A 211 7.02 11.79 -22.50
N THR A 212 5.72 12.07 -22.28
CA THR A 212 5.13 12.13 -20.94
C THR A 212 5.24 10.79 -20.23
N SER A 213 4.94 9.68 -20.94
CA SER A 213 5.09 8.33 -20.40
C SER A 213 6.51 8.05 -19.91
N ASN A 214 7.51 8.30 -20.75
CA ASN A 214 8.91 8.05 -20.41
C ASN A 214 9.37 8.91 -19.23
N ALA A 215 8.95 10.18 -19.14
CA ALA A 215 9.29 11.06 -18.02
C ALA A 215 8.75 10.52 -16.68
N LEU A 216 7.49 10.06 -16.67
CA LEU A 216 6.86 9.47 -15.49
C LEU A 216 7.52 8.16 -15.08
N LEU A 217 7.77 7.25 -16.04
CA LEU A 217 8.38 5.95 -15.78
C LEU A 217 9.85 6.08 -15.32
N ASN A 218 10.62 7.03 -15.87
CA ASN A 218 11.97 7.31 -15.37
C ASN A 218 11.97 7.90 -13.95
N THR A 219 10.92 8.66 -13.61
CA THR A 219 10.71 9.11 -12.23
C THR A 219 10.45 7.92 -11.30
N VAL A 220 9.63 6.94 -11.73
CA VAL A 220 9.43 5.68 -11.00
C VAL A 220 10.75 4.96 -10.76
N LEU A 221 11.58 4.79 -11.78
CA LEU A 221 12.89 4.14 -11.68
C LEU A 221 13.83 4.88 -10.71
N THR A 222 13.83 6.21 -10.75
CA THR A 222 14.62 7.05 -9.84
C THR A 222 14.20 6.85 -8.38
N ILE A 223 12.90 6.88 -8.10
CA ILE A 223 12.38 6.64 -6.73
C ILE A 223 12.72 5.21 -6.28
N CYS A 224 12.50 4.22 -7.14
CA CYS A 224 12.79 2.82 -6.86
C CYS A 224 14.27 2.61 -6.51
N SER A 225 15.19 3.22 -7.27
CA SER A 225 16.63 3.16 -7.03
C SER A 225 17.00 3.78 -5.67
N ASN A 226 16.51 4.99 -5.39
CA ASN A 226 16.82 5.74 -4.17
C ASN A 226 16.26 5.08 -2.90
N GLN A 227 15.13 4.37 -3.01
CA GLN A 227 14.43 3.73 -1.90
C GLN A 227 14.62 2.21 -1.85
N HIS A 228 15.49 1.66 -2.70
CA HIS A 228 15.78 0.23 -2.82
C HIS A 228 14.55 -0.66 -3.05
N MET A 229 13.60 -0.20 -3.86
CA MET A 229 12.36 -0.92 -4.16
C MET A 229 12.42 -1.51 -5.56
N THR A 230 12.21 -2.82 -5.67
CA THR A 230 12.50 -3.55 -6.91
C THR A 230 11.25 -3.91 -7.73
N PHE A 231 10.06 -3.91 -7.13
CA PHE A 231 8.85 -4.49 -7.73
C PHE A 231 8.37 -3.76 -8.97
N TYR A 232 8.36 -2.42 -8.93
CA TYR A 232 7.95 -1.60 -10.07
C TYR A 232 9.04 -1.42 -11.13
N VAL A 233 10.31 -1.69 -10.81
CA VAL A 233 11.43 -1.55 -11.77
C VAL A 233 11.20 -2.41 -13.00
N ALA A 234 10.82 -3.67 -12.80
CA ALA A 234 10.58 -4.60 -13.90
C ALA A 234 9.44 -4.12 -14.83
N ARG A 235 8.33 -3.63 -14.24
CA ARG A 235 7.15 -3.17 -14.99
C ARG A 235 7.45 -1.87 -15.73
N ALA A 236 8.12 -0.92 -15.07
CA ALA A 236 8.51 0.35 -15.68
C ALA A 236 9.49 0.14 -16.84
N GLN A 237 10.53 -0.68 -16.67
CA GLN A 237 11.45 -1.03 -17.75
C GLN A 237 10.74 -1.73 -18.91
N TYR A 238 9.82 -2.65 -18.63
CA TYR A 238 9.05 -3.30 -19.68
C TYR A 238 8.20 -2.30 -20.49
N GLN A 239 7.54 -1.35 -19.81
CA GLN A 239 6.75 -0.33 -20.51
C GLN A 239 7.65 0.63 -21.30
N LEU A 240 8.82 1.01 -20.80
CA LEU A 240 9.82 1.79 -21.57
C LEU A 240 10.28 1.04 -22.83
N ALA A 241 10.50 -0.28 -22.73
CA ALA A 241 10.82 -1.10 -23.89
C ALA A 241 9.68 -1.10 -24.92
N LEU A 242 8.42 -1.20 -24.49
CA LEU A 242 7.26 -1.06 -25.38
C LEU A 242 7.23 0.31 -26.07
N ASN A 243 7.48 1.39 -25.34
CA ASN A 243 7.52 2.74 -25.90
C ASN A 243 8.63 2.88 -26.97
N LEU A 244 9.81 2.28 -26.73
CA LEU A 244 10.90 2.23 -27.72
C LEU A 244 10.51 1.45 -28.98
N VAL A 245 9.83 0.31 -28.83
CA VAL A 245 9.31 -0.47 -29.95
C VAL A 245 8.32 0.37 -30.78
N HIS A 246 7.38 1.05 -30.13
CA HIS A 246 6.37 1.86 -30.81
C HIS A 246 6.95 3.08 -31.56
N THR A 247 8.04 3.64 -31.05
CA THR A 247 8.76 4.75 -31.69
C THR A 247 9.74 4.30 -32.78
N GLY A 248 9.86 2.99 -33.04
CA GLY A 248 10.74 2.44 -34.06
C GLY A 248 12.22 2.51 -33.69
N ALA A 249 12.54 2.50 -32.39
CA ALA A 249 13.93 2.48 -31.92
C ALA A 249 14.69 1.24 -32.42
N HIS A 250 16.01 1.36 -32.54
CA HIS A 250 16.84 0.25 -32.98
C HIS A 250 16.88 -0.87 -31.93
N ARG A 251 17.09 -2.10 -32.41
CA ARG A 251 17.21 -3.31 -31.58
C ARG A 251 18.20 -3.13 -30.43
N ASP A 252 19.37 -2.58 -30.72
CA ASP A 252 20.45 -2.35 -29.74
C ASP A 252 20.06 -1.39 -28.61
N THR A 253 19.01 -0.59 -28.78
CA THR A 253 18.45 0.28 -27.75
C THR A 253 17.36 -0.43 -26.94
N ILE A 254 16.57 -1.29 -27.58
CA ILE A 254 15.45 -2.00 -26.94
C ILE A 254 15.97 -3.16 -26.07
N GLU A 255 16.93 -3.93 -26.58
CA GLU A 255 17.41 -5.17 -25.96
C GLU A 255 17.92 -4.97 -24.53
N PRO A 256 18.75 -3.96 -24.20
CA PRO A 256 19.23 -3.75 -22.84
C PRO A 256 18.09 -3.43 -21.86
N VAL A 257 17.15 -2.58 -22.28
CA VAL A 257 15.99 -2.16 -21.47
C VAL A 257 15.09 -3.37 -21.16
N LEU A 258 14.85 -4.20 -22.17
CA LEU A 258 14.06 -5.42 -22.01
C LEU A 258 14.79 -6.48 -21.15
N ALA A 259 16.12 -6.57 -21.26
CA ALA A 259 16.93 -7.44 -20.42
C ALA A 259 16.88 -7.02 -18.94
N GLU A 260 16.97 -5.72 -18.64
CA GLU A 260 16.79 -5.20 -17.28
C GLU A 260 15.41 -5.54 -16.73
N ALA A 261 14.34 -5.35 -17.53
CA ALA A 261 13.00 -5.76 -17.15
C ALA A 261 12.94 -7.24 -16.77
N ALA A 262 13.60 -8.11 -17.55
CA ALA A 262 13.64 -9.55 -17.30
C ALA A 262 14.41 -9.91 -16.02
N VAL A 263 15.53 -9.23 -15.74
CA VAL A 263 16.32 -9.44 -14.52
C VAL A 263 15.49 -9.12 -13.28
N PHE A 264 14.86 -7.95 -13.23
CA PHE A 264 14.04 -7.57 -12.08
C PHE A 264 12.76 -8.41 -11.99
N ALA A 265 12.15 -8.80 -13.11
CA ALA A 265 11.00 -9.69 -13.11
C ALA A 265 11.35 -11.06 -12.51
N ARG A 266 12.52 -11.64 -12.83
CA ARG A 266 13.02 -12.87 -12.21
C ARG A 266 13.31 -12.68 -10.71
N PHE A 267 13.99 -11.60 -10.36
CA PHE A 267 14.31 -11.28 -8.96
C PHE A 267 13.04 -11.21 -8.10
N ASN A 268 11.98 -10.57 -8.61
CA ASN A 268 10.70 -10.44 -7.91
C ASN A 268 9.74 -11.63 -8.12
N GLN A 269 10.18 -12.71 -8.79
CA GLN A 269 9.36 -13.89 -9.09
C GLN A 269 8.06 -13.59 -9.88
N ASN A 270 8.05 -12.54 -10.71
CA ASN A 270 6.89 -12.15 -11.49
C ASN A 270 6.75 -12.98 -12.78
N ALA A 271 6.16 -14.17 -12.66
CA ALA A 271 6.00 -15.12 -13.76
C ALA A 271 5.12 -14.57 -14.90
N LYS A 272 4.10 -13.75 -14.61
CA LYS A 272 3.23 -13.13 -15.62
C LYS A 272 4.01 -12.17 -16.51
N LEU A 273 4.82 -11.31 -15.91
CA LEU A 273 5.65 -10.36 -16.65
C LEU A 273 6.74 -11.07 -17.46
N LEU A 274 7.35 -12.13 -16.92
CA LEU A 274 8.33 -12.92 -17.67
C LEU A 274 7.75 -13.54 -18.95
N LYS A 275 6.50 -14.00 -18.91
CA LYS A 275 5.80 -14.47 -20.12
C LYS A 275 5.59 -13.36 -21.14
N LYS A 276 5.18 -12.16 -20.70
CA LYS A 276 5.02 -10.99 -21.58
C LYS A 276 6.35 -10.58 -22.23
N ILE A 277 7.42 -10.53 -21.44
CA ILE A 277 8.77 -10.23 -21.91
C ILE A 277 9.21 -11.26 -22.96
N ALA A 278 9.09 -12.56 -22.68
CA ALA A 278 9.47 -13.61 -23.62
C ALA A 278 8.71 -13.52 -24.95
N ALA A 279 7.41 -13.22 -24.90
CA ALA A 279 6.61 -13.02 -26.11
C ALA A 279 7.09 -11.81 -26.94
N LEU A 280 7.41 -10.69 -26.29
CA LEU A 280 7.94 -9.50 -26.96
C LEU A 280 9.34 -9.76 -27.54
N THR A 281 10.22 -10.42 -26.80
CA THR A 281 11.56 -10.82 -27.26
C THR A 281 11.45 -11.66 -28.54
N GLN A 282 10.57 -12.67 -28.55
CA GLN A 282 10.34 -13.50 -29.72
C GLN A 282 9.78 -12.70 -30.90
N GLN A 283 8.85 -11.77 -30.65
CA GLN A 283 8.26 -10.93 -31.70
C GLN A 283 9.30 -10.01 -32.37
N LEU A 284 10.33 -9.59 -31.64
CA LEU A 284 11.38 -8.69 -32.10
C LEU A 284 12.63 -9.43 -32.61
N ASP A 285 12.58 -10.76 -32.67
CA ASP A 285 13.72 -11.64 -32.97
C ASP A 285 14.95 -11.38 -32.08
N LEU A 286 14.70 -10.95 -30.82
CA LEU A 286 15.71 -10.59 -29.82
C LEU A 286 16.43 -11.81 -29.20
#